data_AF-A0A377TZC7-F1
#
_entry.id   AF-A0A377TZC7-F1
#
_cell.length_a   1.000
_cell.length_b   1.000
_cell.length_c   1.000
_cell.angle_alpha   90.00
_cell.angle_beta   90.00
_cell.angle_gamma   90.00
#
_symmetry.space_group_name_H-M   'P 1'
#
loop_
_entity.id
_entity.type
_entity.pdbx_description
1 polymer ?
#
loop_
_entity_poly.entity_id
_entity_poly.type
_entity_poly.pdbx_seq_one_letter_code
_entity_poly.pdbx_strand_id
1 'polypeptide(L)' 'MRTVINQRPVALVVMDAFGKYTHFADASRLRTWIETGKVMPVPASALSYKKQREAQMAEAMLKGGAQTAQND' A
#
# COMPACT_ATOMS: atom_id res chain seq x y z
N MET A 1 6.09 -11.21 -5.44
CA MET A 1 7.08 -12.10 -4.79
C MET A 1 6.40 -13.44 -4.47
N ARG A 2 7.04 -14.57 -4.78
CA ARG A 2 6.59 -15.90 -4.34
C ARG A 2 7.50 -16.36 -3.22
N THR A 3 6.93 -16.82 -2.10
CA THR A 3 7.69 -17.25 -0.93
C THR A 3 6.92 -18.32 -0.16
N VAL A 4 7.58 -19.00 0.77
CA VAL A 4 6.92 -19.77 1.81
C VAL A 4 6.81 -18.90 3.06
N ILE A 5 5.66 -18.92 3.73
CA ILE A 5 5.42 -18.29 5.04
C ILE A 5 4.70 -19.31 5.91
N ASN A 6 5.20 -19.61 7.10
CA ASN A 6 4.64 -20.62 8.00
C ASN A 6 4.33 -21.96 7.29
N GLN A 7 5.31 -22.51 6.56
CA GLN A 7 5.19 -23.74 5.76
C GLN A 7 4.13 -23.71 4.65
N ARG A 8 3.57 -22.54 4.32
CA ARG A 8 2.57 -22.38 3.25
C ARG A 8 3.16 -21.60 2.08
N PRO A 9 3.09 -22.11 0.84
CA PRO A 9 3.48 -21.35 -0.34
C PRO A 9 2.46 -20.23 -0.60
N VAL A 10 2.95 -19.00 -0.72
CA VAL A 10 2.13 -17.81 -0.93
C VAL A 10 2.69 -16.93 -2.06
N ALA A 11 1.79 -16.22 -2.73
CA ALA A 11 2.12 -15.15 -3.65
C ALA A 11 1.74 -13.81 -3.00
N LEU A 12 2.71 -12.91 -2.85
CA LEU A 12 2.54 -11.59 -2.26
C LEU A 12 2.78 -10.50 -3.30
N VAL A 13 1.84 -9.58 -3.42
CA VAL A 13 1.91 -8.41 -4.31
C VAL A 13 1.80 -7.15 -3.44
N VAL A 14 2.77 -6.25 -3.54
CA VAL A 14 2.78 -4.93 -2.91
C VAL A 14 2.82 -3.90 -4.03
N MET A 15 1.88 -2.96 -4.02
CA MET A 15 1.74 -1.93 -5.06
C MET A 15 1.94 -0.53 -4.45
N ASP A 16 2.30 0.44 -5.30
CA ASP A 16 2.47 1.87 -4.93
C ASP A 16 3.34 2.10 -3.68
N ALA A 17 4.49 1.43 -3.64
CA ALA A 17 5.42 1.57 -2.52
C ALA A 17 6.20 2.90 -2.63
N PHE A 18 6.08 3.73 -1.61
CA PHE A 18 6.66 5.08 -1.56
C PHE A 18 8.17 5.17 -1.85
N GLY A 19 8.97 4.24 -1.32
CA GLY A 19 10.43 4.30 -1.38
C GLY A 19 11.07 3.03 -1.92
N LYS A 20 12.35 3.13 -2.30
CA LYS A 20 13.15 2.04 -2.91
C LYS A 20 13.09 0.71 -2.14
N TYR A 21 12.96 0.74 -0.82
CA TYR A 21 12.90 -0.46 0.03
C TYR A 21 11.57 -0.66 0.75
N THR A 22 10.58 0.21 0.50
CA THR A 22 9.29 0.17 1.20
C THR A 22 8.55 -1.14 0.94
N HIS A 23 8.54 -1.62 -0.30
CA HIS A 23 7.90 -2.89 -0.66
C HIS A 23 8.53 -4.12 0.03
N PHE A 24 9.85 -4.12 0.22
CA PHE A 24 10.52 -5.18 0.99
C PHE A 24 10.19 -5.08 2.48
N ALA A 25 10.19 -3.86 3.03
CA ALA A 25 9.83 -3.65 4.42
C ALA A 25 8.38 -4.09 4.70
N ASP A 26 7.44 -3.75 3.81
CA ASP A 26 6.04 -4.17 3.93
C ASP A 26 5.87 -5.68 3.78
N ALA A 27 6.57 -6.32 2.83
CA ALA A 27 6.59 -7.77 2.71
C ALA A 27 7.11 -8.46 3.98
N SER A 28 8.18 -7.93 4.59
CA SER A 28 8.71 -8.42 5.85
C SER A 28 7.72 -8.24 7.01
N ARG A 29 7.04 -7.09 7.11
CA ARG A 29 5.99 -6.86 8.11
C ARG A 29 4.84 -7.85 7.96
N LEU A 30 4.37 -8.07 6.73
CA LEU A 30 3.30 -9.03 6.45
C LEU A 30 3.70 -10.46 6.82
N ARG A 31 4.93 -10.88 6.51
CA ARG A 31 5.46 -12.17 6.96
C ARG A 31 5.43 -12.29 8.47
N THR A 32 6.03 -11.34 9.20
CA THR A 32 6.07 -11.36 10.67
C THR A 32 4.69 -11.39 11.28
N TRP A 33 3.75 -10.62 10.73
CA TRP A 33 2.36 -10.61 11.20
C TRP A 33 1.67 -11.97 10.97
N ILE A 34 1.84 -12.59 9.80
CA ILE A 34 1.28 -13.93 9.51
C ILE A 34 1.90 -15.00 10.41
N GLU A 35 3.20 -14.90 10.72
CA GLU A 35 3.92 -15.88 11.54
C GLU A 35 3.63 -15.74 13.04
N THR A 36 3.47 -14.52 13.53
CA THR A 36 3.46 -14.23 14.98
C THR A 36 2.19 -13.55 15.49
N GLY A 37 1.34 -13.05 14.59
CA GLY A 37 0.17 -12.22 14.92
C GLY A 37 0.50 -10.80 15.36
N LYS A 38 1.78 -10.41 15.45
CA LYS A 38 2.20 -9.09 15.96
C LYS A 38 2.38 -8.07 14.85
N VAL A 39 1.87 -6.86 15.07
CA VAL A 39 2.02 -5.73 14.14
C VAL A 39 3.35 -5.01 14.42
N MET A 40 4.12 -4.76 13.37
CA MET A 40 5.35 -3.97 13.44
C MET A 40 5.07 -2.50 13.10
N PRO A 41 5.72 -1.54 13.78
CA PRO A 41 5.49 -0.11 13.53
C PRO A 41 5.88 0.29 12.10
N VAL A 42 5.07 1.19 11.52
CA VAL A 42 5.28 1.78 10.21
C VAL A 42 5.92 3.16 10.38
N PRO A 43 6.96 3.52 9.60
CA PRO A 43 7.57 4.85 9.67
C PRO A 43 6.56 5.96 9.39
N ALA A 44 6.68 7.09 10.10
CA ALA A 44 5.79 8.24 9.93
C ALA A 44 5.79 8.79 8.48
N SER A 45 6.93 8.73 7.78
CA SER A 45 7.03 9.16 6.37
C SER A 45 6.14 8.35 5.43
N ALA A 46 6.02 7.04 5.65
CA ALA A 46 5.14 6.18 4.86
C ALA A 46 3.66 6.48 5.14
N LEU A 47 3.30 6.80 6.38
CA LEU A 47 1.95 7.23 6.74
C LEU A 47 1.60 8.58 6.10
N SER A 48 2.53 9.53 6.09
CA SER A 48 2.35 10.83 5.44
C SER A 48 2.18 10.70 3.93
N TYR A 49 2.96 9.83 3.27
CA TYR A 49 2.79 9.56 1.83
C TYR A 49 1.40 9.01 1.52
N LYS A 50 0.92 8.03 2.31
CA LYS A 50 -0.43 7.48 2.15
C LYS A 50 -1.50 8.57 2.24
N LYS A 51 -1.44 9.43 3.26
CA LYS A 51 -2.38 10.55 3.42
C LYS A 51 -2.34 11.53 2.24
N GLN A 52 -1.14 11.89 1.78
CA GLN A 52 -0.99 12.77 0.62
C GLN A 52 -1.58 12.13 -0.63
N ARG A 53 -1.36 10.84 -0.84
CA ARG A 53 -1.85 10.14 -2.02
C ARG A 53 -3.36 9.95 -2.00
N GLU A 54 -3.94 9.67 -0.83
CA GLU A 54 -5.39 9.66 -0.62
C GLU A 54 -6.02 11.03 -0.92
N ALA A 55 -5.42 12.12 -0.45
CA ALA A 55 -5.88 13.48 -0.74
C ALA A 55 -5.82 13.81 -2.24
N GLN A 56 -4.71 13.43 -2.91
CA GLN A 56 -4.56 13.62 -4.35
C GLN A 56 -5.57 12.79 -5.16
N MET A 57 -5.86 11.55 -4.74
CA MET A 57 -6.89 10.73 -5.40
C MET A 57 -8.29 11.30 -5.20
N ALA A 58 -8.62 11.78 -4.00
CA ALA A 58 -9.90 12.43 -3.73
C ALA A 58 -10.07 13.70 -4.58
N GLU A 59 -9.04 14.53 -4.68
CA GLU A 59 -9.04 15.71 -5.55
C GLU A 59 -9.16 15.34 -7.03
N ALA A 60 -8.44 14.31 -7.48
CA ALA A 60 -8.53 13.81 -8.85
C ALA A 60 -9.92 13.26 -9.18
N MET A 61 -10.57 12.56 -8.25
CA MET A 61 -11.96 12.11 -8.42
C MET A 61 -12.96 13.27 -8.49
N LEU A 62 -12.78 14.31 -7.65
CA LEU A 62 -13.60 15.52 -7.70
C LEU A 62 -13.47 16.26 -9.04
N LYS A 63 -12.25 16.37 -9.59
CA LYS A 63 -12.00 17.00 -10.89
C LYS A 63 -12.45 16.13 -12.07
N GLY A 64 -12.27 14.81 -11.98
CA GLY A 64 -12.67 13.86 -13.03
C GLY A 64 -14.19 13.71 -13.17
N GLY A 65 -14.95 13.78 -12.07
CA GLY A 65 -16.42 13.76 -12.11
C GLY A 65 -17.05 15.02 -12.70
N ALA A 66 -16.34 16.15 -12.68
CA ALA A 66 -16.79 17.39 -13.33
C ALA A 66 -16.63 17.33 -14.87
N GLN A 67 -15.69 16.53 -15.38
CA GLN A 67 -15.36 16.48 -16.80
C GLN A 67 -16.27 15.53 -17.59
N THR A 68 -16.94 14.57 -16.93
CA THR A 68 -17.94 13.70 -17.56
C THR A 68 -19.34 14.33 -17.62
N ALA A 69 -19.67 15.29 -16.75
CA ALA A 69 -20.99 15.93 -16.72
C ALA A 69 -21.16 17.10 -17.71
N GLN A 70 -20.10 17.47 -18.43
CA GLN A 70 -20.10 18.58 -19.41
C GLN A 70 -20.07 18.09 -20.87
N ASN A 71 -20.15 16.77 -21.08
CA ASN A 71 -20.14 16.14 -22.40
C ASN A 71 -21.40 15.29 -22.66
N ASP A 72 -22.57 15.75 -22.18
CA ASP A 72 -23.90 15.26 -22.56
C ASP A 72 -24.75 16.43 -23.08
#